data_AF-A0A0F9BUZ9-F1
#
_entry.id   AF-A0A0F9BUZ9-F1
#
_cell.length_a   1.000
_cell.length_b   1.000
_cell.length_c   1.000
_cell.angle_alpha   90.00
_cell.angle_beta   90.00
_cell.angle_gamma   90.00
#
_symmetry.space_group_name_H-M   'P 1'
#
loop_
_entity.id
_entity.type
_entity.pdbx_description
1 polymer ?
#
loop_
_entity_poly.entity_id
_entity_poly.type
_entity_poly.pdbx_seq_one_letter_code
_entity_poly.pdbx_strand_id
1 'polypeptide(L)'
;AAELCSEEKDKFDVIFFFGTLYHCKYPQFAIDKLTSLLADDGRMYIETAICDDEPNCPRCGRKIRGWDAETRHERNMIRWRYATAHWQREAK
;
A
#
# COMPACT_ATOMS: atom_id res chain seq x y z
N ALA A 1 13.32 7.17 28.23
CA ALA A 1 13.79 7.36 26.84
C ALA A 1 14.40 6.05 26.41
N ALA A 2 13.86 5.39 25.38
CA ALA A 2 14.38 4.10 24.94
C ALA A 2 15.73 4.33 24.25
N GLU A 3 16.77 3.63 24.73
CA GLU A 3 18.08 3.58 24.09
C GLU A 3 17.94 2.81 22.75
N LEU A 4 18.24 3.50 21.66
CA LEU A 4 18.48 2.88 20.35
C LEU A 4 19.96 2.54 20.29
N CYS A 5 20.32 1.30 20.58
CA CYS A 5 21.69 0.82 20.43
C CYS A 5 21.72 -0.60 19.87
N SER A 6 21.90 -0.72 18.56
CA SER A 6 23.02 -1.45 17.94
C SER A 6 23.01 -1.15 16.44
N GLU A 7 24.16 -1.25 15.77
CA GLU A 7 24.36 -0.84 14.37
C GLU A 7 23.79 -1.83 13.32
N GLU A 8 23.02 -2.83 13.75
CA GLU A 8 22.08 -3.52 12.86
C GLU A 8 20.77 -2.72 12.87
N LYS A 9 20.27 -2.35 11.69
CA LYS A 9 18.94 -1.74 11.61
C LYS A 9 17.93 -2.78 12.07
N ASP A 10 17.60 -2.75 13.36
CA ASP A 10 16.54 -3.57 13.92
C ASP A 10 15.31 -3.37 13.04
N LYS A 11 14.97 -4.45 12.34
CA LYS A 11 13.78 -4.51 11.52
C LYS A 11 12.56 -4.45 12.45
N PHE A 12 11.49 -3.83 11.99
CA PHE A 12 10.27 -3.70 12.78
C PHE A 12 9.37 -4.91 12.60
N ASP A 13 8.92 -5.51 13.71
CA ASP A 13 7.88 -6.55 13.69
C ASP A 13 6.54 -5.99 13.17
N VAL A 14 6.26 -4.72 13.46
CA VAL A 14 5.02 -4.05 13.05
C VAL A 14 5.28 -2.62 12.59
N ILE A 15 4.76 -2.28 11.40
CA ILE A 15 4.74 -0.90 10.87
C ILE A 15 3.30 -0.44 10.69
N PHE A 16 2.97 0.73 11.23
CA PHE A 16 1.73 1.45 10.95
C PHE A 16 1.99 2.60 9.99
N PHE A 17 1.31 2.60 8.84
CA PHE A 17 1.44 3.62 7.80
C PHE A 17 0.06 4.16 7.41
N PHE A 18 -0.53 4.91 8.33
CA PHE A 18 -1.91 5.40 8.23
C PHE A 18 -1.95 6.86 7.83
N GLY A 19 -2.84 7.21 6.91
CA GLY A 19 -3.07 8.59 6.52
C GLY A 19 -1.91 9.28 5.79
N THR A 20 -0.82 8.56 5.48
CA THR A 20 0.42 9.14 4.93
C THR A 20 0.64 8.83 3.46
N LEU A 21 0.13 7.70 2.96
CA LEU A 21 0.44 7.23 1.61
C LEU A 21 0.01 8.23 0.52
N TYR A 22 -1.12 8.90 0.69
CA TYR A 22 -1.63 9.89 -0.28
C TYR A 22 -0.87 11.23 -0.25
N HIS A 23 0.00 11.46 0.74
CA HIS A 23 0.91 12.61 0.77
C HIS A 23 2.25 12.31 0.09
N CYS A 24 2.55 11.03 -0.21
CA CYS A 24 3.80 10.65 -0.83
C CYS A 24 3.82 11.04 -2.31
N LYS A 25 4.83 11.81 -2.72
CA LYS A 25 5.11 12.07 -4.15
C LYS A 25 5.40 10.78 -4.94
N TYR A 26 6.02 9.81 -4.27
CA TYR A 26 6.37 8.49 -4.82
C TYR A 26 5.87 7.38 -3.88
N PRO A 27 4.56 7.06 -3.90
CA PRO A 27 3.95 6.13 -2.93
C PRO A 27 4.54 4.72 -3.01
N GLN A 28 4.90 4.27 -4.22
CA GLN A 28 5.57 3.00 -4.44
C GLN A 28 6.91 2.92 -3.68
N PHE A 29 7.78 3.92 -3.88
CA PHE A 29 9.09 3.98 -3.23
C PHE A 29 8.98 4.06 -1.70
N ALA A 30 7.97 4.75 -1.18
CA ALA A 30 7.71 4.80 0.26
C ALA A 30 7.41 3.38 0.80
N ILE A 31 6.60 2.61 0.09
CA ILE A 31 6.25 1.24 0.48
C ILE A 31 7.44 0.29 0.35
N ASP A 32 8.26 0.41 -0.71
CA ASP A 32 9.47 -0.40 -0.87
C ASP A 32 10.44 -0.16 0.30
N LYS A 33 10.60 1.11 0.69
CA LYS A 33 11.43 1.48 1.84
C LYS A 33 10.88 0.94 3.15
N LEU A 34 9.58 1.04 3.39
CA LEU A 34 8.96 0.47 4.61
C LEU A 34 9.09 -1.05 4.65
N THR A 35 8.92 -1.72 3.52
CA THR A 35 9.10 -3.18 3.41
C THR A 35 10.55 -3.58 3.74
N SER A 36 11.55 -2.81 3.30
CA SER A 36 12.95 -3.08 3.63
C SER A 36 13.30 -2.96 5.12
N LEU A 37 12.43 -2.28 5.89
CA LEU A 37 12.56 -2.11 7.33
C LEU A 37 11.72 -3.13 8.12
N LEU A 38 10.94 -4.00 7.45
CA LEU A 38 10.10 -4.99 8.11
C LEU A 38 10.90 -6.24 8.47
N ALA A 39 10.60 -6.84 9.62
CA ALA A 39 11.05 -8.18 9.99
C ALA A 39 10.55 -9.20 8.95
N ASP A 40 11.22 -10.35 8.82
CA ASP A 40 10.86 -11.35 7.80
C ASP A 40 9.42 -11.91 8.01
N ASP A 41 8.95 -11.97 9.25
CA ASP A 41 7.59 -12.30 9.66
C ASP A 41 6.76 -11.08 10.12
N GLY A 42 7.30 -9.88 9.89
CA GLY A 42 6.68 -8.63 10.30
C GLY A 42 5.39 -8.32 9.53
N ARG A 43 4.60 -7.39 10.07
CA ARG A 43 3.32 -6.97 9.48
C ARG A 43 3.28 -5.46 9.29
N MET A 44 2.95 -5.03 8.08
CA MET A 44 2.67 -3.64 7.78
C MET A 44 1.17 -3.44 7.60
N TYR A 45 0.62 -2.46 8.32
CA TYR A 45 -0.76 -2.03 8.18
C TYR A 45 -0.80 -0.66 7.49
N ILE A 46 -1.49 -0.58 6.36
CA ILE A 46 -1.64 0.65 5.59
C ILE A 46 -3.11 1.05 5.61
N GLU A 47 -3.35 2.33 5.88
CA GLU A 47 -4.66 2.99 5.77
C GLU A 47 -4.47 4.25 4.93
N THR A 48 -5.32 4.44 3.93
CA THR A 48 -5.23 5.56 3.00
C THR A 48 -6.59 5.87 2.40
N ALA A 49 -6.79 7.13 2.02
CA ALA A 49 -7.89 7.51 1.14
C ALA A 49 -7.71 6.85 -0.24
N ILE A 50 -8.81 6.34 -0.81
CA ILE A 50 -8.90 5.80 -2.17
C ILE A 50 -9.97 6.61 -2.90
N CYS A 51 -9.63 7.16 -4.07
CA CYS A 51 -10.56 7.94 -4.87
C CYS A 51 -11.57 7.03 -5.58
N ASP A 52 -12.86 7.29 -5.37
CA ASP A 52 -13.98 6.45 -5.82
C ASP A 52 -14.79 7.02 -6.98
N ASP A 53 -14.32 8.11 -7.59
CA ASP A 53 -15.27 8.99 -8.29
C ASP A 53 -15.25 8.85 -9.82
N GLU A 54 -14.33 8.06 -10.38
CA GLU A 54 -14.19 7.93 -11.84
C GLU A 54 -14.38 6.47 -12.32
N PRO A 55 -15.46 6.16 -13.06
CA PRO A 55 -15.67 4.85 -13.68
C PRO A 55 -14.73 4.58 -14.86
N ASN A 56 -14.28 5.61 -15.57
CA ASN A 56 -13.59 5.48 -16.83
C ASN A 56 -12.24 6.20 -16.78
N CYS A 57 -11.18 5.57 -17.29
CA CYS A 57 -9.87 6.20 -17.33
C CYS A 57 -9.95 7.52 -18.11
N PRO A 58 -9.63 8.69 -17.52
CA PRO A 58 -9.79 9.99 -18.16
C PRO A 58 -8.86 10.16 -19.39
N ARG A 59 -7.87 9.28 -19.52
CA ARG A 59 -6.93 9.26 -20.64
C ARG A 59 -7.41 8.45 -21.84
N CYS A 60 -8.13 7.34 -21.63
CA CYS A 60 -8.45 6.38 -22.70
C CYS A 60 -9.90 5.90 -22.74
N GLY A 61 -10.75 6.36 -21.82
CA GLY A 61 -12.19 6.04 -21.76
C GLY A 61 -12.52 4.61 -21.32
N ARG A 62 -11.53 3.73 -21.12
CA ARG A 62 -11.77 2.35 -20.66
C ARG A 62 -12.22 2.33 -19.21
N LYS A 63 -13.13 1.41 -18.88
CA LYS A 63 -13.59 1.18 -17.50
C LYS A 63 -12.41 0.85 -16.59
N ILE A 64 -12.32 1.54 -15.45
CA ILE A 64 -11.28 1.32 -14.43
C ILE A 64 -11.59 0.01 -13.68
N ARG A 65 -10.56 -0.79 -13.41
CA ARG A 65 -10.70 -2.05 -12.66
C ARG A 65 -11.28 -1.80 -11.27
N GLY A 66 -12.22 -2.65 -10.86
CA GLY A 66 -12.92 -2.56 -9.57
C GLY A 66 -14.22 -1.76 -9.62
N TRP A 67 -14.53 -1.06 -10.72
CA TRP A 67 -15.80 -0.33 -10.83
C TRP A 67 -17.03 -1.25 -10.92
N ASP A 68 -16.85 -2.48 -11.39
CA ASP A 68 -17.87 -3.51 -11.56
C ASP A 68 -18.25 -4.25 -10.26
N ALA A 69 -17.86 -3.75 -9.10
CA ALA A 69 -18.22 -4.32 -7.80
C ALA A 69 -19.60 -3.84 -7.29
N GLU A 70 -20.31 -4.74 -6.59
CA GLU A 70 -21.63 -4.48 -5.98
C GLU A 70 -21.53 -3.53 -4.78
N THR A 71 -20.46 -3.65 -3.99
CA THR A 71 -20.24 -2.81 -2.81
C THR A 71 -19.03 -1.88 -2.95
N ARG A 72 -19.05 -0.78 -2.19
CA ARG A 72 -17.92 0.16 -2.10
C ARG A 72 -16.66 -0.52 -1.53
N HIS A 73 -16.83 -1.41 -0.56
CA HIS A 73 -15.70 -2.14 0.04
C HIS A 73 -15.01 -3.03 -0.99
N GLU A 74 -15.76 -3.81 -1.77
CA GLU A 74 -15.22 -4.67 -2.83
C GLU A 74 -14.49 -3.86 -3.91
N ARG A 75 -15.07 -2.72 -4.32
CA ARG A 75 -14.44 -1.78 -5.26
C ARG A 75 -13.06 -1.34 -4.78
N ASN A 76 -12.97 -0.95 -3.51
CA ASN A 76 -11.71 -0.54 -2.88
C ASN A 76 -10.71 -1.69 -2.81
N MET A 77 -11.15 -2.88 -2.44
CA MET A 77 -10.29 -4.06 -2.35
C MET A 77 -9.75 -4.51 -3.72
N ILE A 78 -10.55 -4.47 -4.79
CA ILE A 78 -10.09 -4.80 -6.14
C ILE A 78 -9.02 -3.80 -6.60
N ARG A 79 -9.25 -2.51 -6.39
CA ARG A 79 -8.31 -1.44 -6.74
C ARG A 79 -7.00 -1.56 -5.95
N TRP A 80 -7.10 -1.79 -4.65
CA TRP A 80 -5.95 -2.06 -3.79
C TRP A 80 -5.16 -3.27 -4.29
N ARG A 81 -5.80 -4.43 -4.43
CA ARG A 81 -5.16 -5.66 -4.92
C ARG A 81 -4.47 -5.48 -6.26
N TYR A 82 -5.06 -4.72 -7.18
CA TYR A 82 -4.45 -4.41 -8.47
C TYR A 82 -3.21 -3.53 -8.31
N ALA A 83 -3.31 -2.46 -7.50
CA ALA A 83 -2.19 -1.56 -7.22
C ALA A 83 -1.03 -2.25 -6.49
N THR A 84 -1.29 -3.31 -5.74
CA THR A 84 -0.29 -4.09 -4.98
C THR A 84 0.04 -5.43 -5.63
N ALA A 85 -0.46 -5.73 -6.83
CA ALA A 85 -0.37 -7.06 -7.43
C ALA A 85 1.07 -7.49 -7.72
N HIS A 86 1.97 -6.55 -7.99
CA HIS A 86 3.39 -6.82 -8.21
C HIS A 86 4.14 -7.14 -6.91
N TRP A 87 3.72 -6.58 -5.76
CA TRP A 87 4.36 -6.88 -4.46
C TRP A 87 4.16 -8.32 -4.03
N GLN A 88 3.02 -8.91 -4.36
CA GLN A 88 2.76 -10.32 -4.07
C GLN A 88 3.62 -11.29 -4.89
N ARG A 89 4.24 -10.81 -5.98
CA ARG A 89 5.10 -11.65 -6.83
C ARG A 89 6.56 -11.68 -6.35
N GLU A 90 7.01 -10.63 -5.68
CA GLU A 90 8.39 -10.51 -5.17
C GLU A 90 8.57 -11.13 -3.78
N ALA A 91 7.47 -11.49 -3.10
CA ALA A 91 7.47 -12.19 -1.82
C ALA A 91 7.57 -13.74 -1.94
N LYS A 92 7.96 -14.26 -3.10
CA LYS A 92 8.21 -15.69 -3.36
C LYS A 92 9.65 -15.90 -3.80
#